data_AF-A0A6P1E0J8-F1
#
_entry.id   AF-A0A6P1E0J8-F1
#
_cell.length_a   1.000
_cell.length_b   1.000
_cell.length_c   1.000
_cell.angle_alpha   90.00
_cell.angle_beta   90.00
_cell.angle_gamma   90.00
#
_symmetry.space_group_name_H-M   'P 1'
#
loop_
_entity.id
_entity.type
_entity.pdbx_description
1 polymer ?
#
loop_
_entity_poly.entity_id
_entity_poly.type
_entity_poly.pdbx_seq_one_letter_code
_entity_poly.pdbx_strand_id
1 'polypeptide(L)'
;MKDAELGRLALITKHGRPAILALPFDRRLLDQGVHRSLAVSLFEGGHLTPAQAAKIAGVSLDDFIDLLGSLGLPVVDYPAEDITEELDAAS
;
A
#
# COMPACT_ATOMS: atom_id res chain seq x y z
N MET A 1 11.48 18.03 -3.50
CA MET A 1 10.43 18.14 -4.55
C MET A 1 10.62 17.11 -5.65
N LYS A 2 11.85 16.80 -6.09
CA LYS A 2 12.12 15.76 -7.12
C LYS A 2 11.37 14.43 -6.93
N ASP A 3 11.29 13.87 -5.72
CA ASP A 3 10.57 12.60 -5.50
C ASP A 3 9.06 12.71 -5.73
N ALA A 4 8.45 13.84 -5.33
CA ALA A 4 7.04 14.11 -5.58
C ALA A 4 6.75 14.35 -7.07
N GLU A 5 7.68 15.00 -7.79
CA GLU A 5 7.62 15.18 -9.25
C GLU A 5 7.71 13.83 -10.00
N LEU A 6 8.36 12.83 -9.39
CA LEU A 6 8.43 11.46 -9.90
C LEU A 6 7.22 10.61 -9.48
N GLY A 7 6.19 11.20 -8.88
CA GLY A 7 5.01 10.48 -8.41
C GLY A 7 5.30 9.56 -7.23
N ARG A 8 6.28 9.89 -6.38
CA ARG A 8 6.60 9.13 -5.17
C ARG A 8 6.18 9.87 -3.91
N LEU A 9 5.87 9.09 -2.88
CA LEU A 9 5.62 9.58 -1.54
C LEU A 9 6.91 10.19 -0.96
N ALA A 10 6.80 11.37 -0.34
CA ALA A 10 7.95 12.06 0.25
C ALA A 10 7.62 12.71 1.59
N LEU A 11 8.51 12.56 2.57
CA LEU A 11 8.41 13.22 3.87
C LEU A 11 9.31 14.46 3.91
N ILE A 12 8.72 15.62 4.09
CA ILE A 12 9.43 16.90 4.20
C ILE A 12 9.54 17.25 5.68
N THR A 13 10.77 17.43 6.15
CA THR A 13 11.05 17.82 7.53
C THR A 13 11.38 19.30 7.63
N LYS A 14 11.00 19.92 8.76
CA LYS A 14 11.38 21.29 9.13
C LYS A 14 11.98 21.25 10.52
N HIS A 15 13.20 21.77 10.67
CA HIS A 15 13.96 21.73 11.94
C HIS A 15 14.07 20.31 12.55
N GLY A 16 14.30 19.30 11.70
CA GLY A 16 14.45 17.90 12.14
C GLY A 16 13.15 17.20 12.52
N ARG A 17 11.99 17.84 12.35
CA ARG A 17 10.67 17.25 12.62
C ARG A 17 9.87 17.06 11.33
N PRO A 18 9.15 15.95 11.16
CA PRO A 18 8.18 15.78 10.07
C PRO A 18 7.20 16.95 10.04
N ALA A 19 7.03 17.58 8.88
CA ALA A 19 6.15 18.73 8.72
C ALA A 19 5.09 18.50 7.64
N ILE A 20 5.48 17.94 6.49
CA ILE A 20 4.57 17.71 5.36
C ILE A 20 4.82 16.30 4.83
N LEU A 21 3.74 15.60 4.54
CA LEU A 21 3.75 14.38 3.74
C LEU A 21 3.21 14.72 2.35
N ALA A 22 4.04 14.53 1.32
CA ALA A 22 3.63 14.67 -0.07
C ALA A 22 3.18 13.31 -0.60
N LEU A 23 1.98 13.28 -1.19
CA LEU A 23 1.41 12.13 -1.87
C LEU A 23 1.27 12.44 -3.36
N PRO A 24 1.44 11.43 -4.24
CA PRO A 24 1.11 11.58 -5.65
C PRO A 24 -0.35 12.01 -5.82
N PHE A 25 -0.60 13.04 -6.62
CA PHE A 25 -1.96 13.51 -6.91
C PHE A 25 -2.52 12.75 -8.12
N ASP A 26 -2.77 11.46 -7.95
CA ASP A 26 -3.17 10.54 -9.01
C ASP A 26 -4.62 10.06 -8.86
N ARG A 27 -5.03 9.14 -9.74
CA ARG A 27 -6.38 8.61 -9.74
C ARG A 27 -6.71 7.82 -8.47
N ARG A 28 -5.74 7.12 -7.90
CA ARG A 28 -5.92 6.36 -6.64
C ARG A 28 -6.21 7.32 -5.50
N LEU A 29 -5.49 8.43 -5.40
CA LEU A 29 -5.77 9.46 -4.39
C LEU A 29 -7.18 10.04 -4.55
N LEU A 30 -7.61 10.32 -5.78
CA LEU A 30 -8.93 10.88 -6.05
C LEU A 30 -10.07 9.90 -5.74
N ASP A 31 -9.91 8.62 -6.08
CA ASP A 31 -10.96 7.62 -5.92
C ASP A 31 -11.01 7.03 -4.50
N GLN A 32 -9.86 6.90 -3.81
CA GLN A 32 -9.75 6.26 -2.49
C GLN A 32 -9.55 7.23 -1.33
N GLY A 33 -9.16 8.47 -1.63
CA GLY A 33 -8.81 9.47 -0.62
C GLY A 33 -7.44 9.25 0.03
N VAL A 34 -7.05 10.23 0.85
CA VAL A 34 -5.70 10.33 1.43
C VAL A 34 -5.29 9.11 2.24
N HIS A 35 -6.15 8.63 3.15
CA HIS A 35 -5.78 7.58 4.10
C HIS A 35 -5.52 6.24 3.42
N ARG A 36 -6.42 5.85 2.49
CA ARG A 36 -6.30 4.60 1.73
C ARG A 36 -5.14 4.68 0.75
N SER A 37 -4.99 5.79 0.02
CA SER A 37 -3.87 5.98 -0.89
C SER A 37 -2.52 5.89 -0.17
N LEU A 38 -2.41 6.52 1.01
CA LEU A 38 -1.22 6.45 1.86
C LEU A 38 -0.93 5.01 2.33
N ALA A 39 -1.95 4.33 2.87
CA ALA A 39 -1.81 2.97 3.37
C ALA A 39 -1.33 2.01 2.28
N VAL A 40 -1.92 2.09 1.07
CA VAL A 40 -1.53 1.27 -0.07
C VAL A 40 -0.10 1.57 -0.50
N SER A 41 0.30 2.84 -0.64
CA SER A 41 1.68 3.18 -1.03
C SER A 41 2.73 2.70 -0.03
N LEU A 42 2.43 2.74 1.27
CA LEU A 42 3.35 2.24 2.30
C LEU A 42 3.39 0.70 2.35
N PHE A 43 2.28 0.03 2.05
CA PHE A 43 2.23 -1.43 1.89
C PHE A 43 3.03 -1.88 0.65
N GLU A 44 2.80 -1.27 -0.51
CA GLU A 44 3.53 -1.56 -1.76
C GLU A 44 5.05 -1.37 -1.59
N GLY A 45 5.46 -0.37 -0.78
CA GLY A 45 6.86 -0.13 -0.45
C GLY A 45 7.46 -1.11 0.57
N GLY A 46 6.69 -2.10 1.06
CA GLY A 46 7.12 -3.07 2.07
C GLY A 46 7.31 -2.48 3.47
N HIS A 47 6.79 -1.28 3.73
CA HIS A 47 6.95 -0.62 5.03
C HIS A 47 5.89 -1.04 6.05
N LEU A 48 4.77 -1.61 5.60
CA LEU A 48 3.67 -2.03 6.45
C LEU A 48 3.24 -3.45 6.10
N THR A 49 2.83 -4.19 7.13
CA THR A 49 2.03 -5.41 6.92
C THR A 49 0.60 -5.05 6.51
N PRO A 50 -0.17 -5.99 5.90
CA PRO A 50 -1.57 -5.74 5.56
C PRO A 50 -2.40 -5.24 6.75
N ALA A 51 -2.19 -5.81 7.95
CA ALA A 51 -2.90 -5.40 9.16
C ALA A 51 -2.53 -3.99 9.66
N GLN A 52 -1.28 -3.54 9.45
CA GLN A 52 -0.89 -2.17 9.77
C GLN A 52 -1.47 -1.17 8.77
N ALA A 53 -1.45 -1.52 7.49
CA ALA A 53 -2.00 -0.68 6.44
C ALA A 53 -3.53 -0.54 6.55
N ALA A 54 -4.27 -1.61 6.87
CA ALA A 54 -5.70 -1.55 7.17
C ALA A 54 -6.05 -0.54 8.28
N LYS A 55 -5.25 -0.51 9.36
CA LYS A 55 -5.41 0.46 10.45
C LYS A 55 -5.22 1.90 9.99
N ILE A 56 -4.23 2.17 9.13
CA ILE A 56 -4.00 3.52 8.57
C ILE A 56 -5.14 3.91 7.61
N ALA A 57 -5.62 2.96 6.80
CA ALA A 57 -6.72 3.14 5.88
C ALA A 57 -8.08 3.35 6.59
N GLY A 58 -8.18 3.01 7.88
CA GLY A 58 -9.39 3.15 8.68
C GLY A 58 -10.48 2.13 8.30
N VAL A 59 -10.08 0.93 7.86
CA VAL A 59 -10.98 -0.15 7.43
C VAL A 59 -10.61 -1.47 8.12
N SER A 60 -11.44 -2.51 7.96
CA SER A 60 -11.10 -3.85 8.45
C SER A 60 -9.93 -4.46 7.65
N LEU A 61 -9.32 -5.53 8.16
CA LEU A 61 -8.28 -6.25 7.41
C LEU A 61 -8.84 -6.80 6.09
N ASP A 62 -10.02 -7.40 6.12
CA ASP A 62 -10.67 -7.99 4.95
C ASP A 62 -10.98 -6.92 3.90
N ASP A 63 -11.55 -5.78 4.31
CA ASP A 63 -11.79 -4.64 3.40
C ASP A 63 -10.50 -4.09 2.78
N PHE A 64 -9.39 -4.15 3.52
CA PHE A 64 -8.10 -3.72 3.00
C PHE A 64 -7.53 -4.71 1.98
N ILE A 65 -7.72 -6.01 2.22
CA ILE A 65 -7.36 -7.07 1.27
C ILE A 65 -8.18 -6.93 -0.02
N ASP A 66 -9.50 -6.68 0.10
CA ASP A 66 -10.38 -6.43 -1.04
C ASP A 66 -9.95 -5.16 -1.81
N LEU A 67 -9.56 -4.10 -1.10
CA LEU A 67 -9.01 -2.90 -1.71
C LEU A 67 -7.75 -3.21 -2.50
N LEU A 68 -6.80 -3.96 -1.95
CA LEU A 68 -5.58 -4.37 -2.65
C LEU A 68 -5.92 -5.18 -3.92
N GLY A 69 -6.85 -6.14 -3.81
CA GLY A 69 -7.34 -6.92 -4.95
C GLY A 69 -7.96 -6.06 -6.05
N SER A 70 -8.77 -5.05 -5.69
CA SER A 70 -9.37 -4.11 -6.65
C SER A 70 -8.35 -3.26 -7.39
N LEU A 71 -7.16 -3.07 -6.81
CA LEU A 71 -6.04 -2.34 -7.38
C LEU A 71 -5.03 -3.25 -8.11
N GLY A 72 -5.29 -4.57 -8.13
CA GLY A 72 -4.40 -5.56 -8.74
C GLY A 72 -3.10 -5.80 -7.97
N LEU A 73 -3.11 -5.52 -6.65
CA LEU A 73 -1.93 -5.64 -5.80
C LEU A 73 -1.96 -6.98 -5.04
N PRO A 74 -0.89 -7.78 -5.10
CA PRO A 74 -0.81 -9.04 -4.37
C PRO A 74 -0.69 -8.76 -2.86
N VAL A 75 -1.43 -9.53 -2.06
CA VAL A 75 -1.42 -9.43 -0.58
C VAL A 75 -0.35 -10.34 0.04
N VAL A 76 0.04 -11.40 -0.67
CA VAL A 76 1.02 -12.39 -0.20
C VAL A 76 2.14 -12.51 -1.22
N ASP A 77 3.38 -12.44 -0.73
CA ASP A 77 4.58 -12.76 -1.48
C ASP A 77 4.84 -14.26 -1.28
N TYR A 78 4.08 -15.11 -1.99
CA TYR A 78 4.41 -16.54 -2.04
C TYR A 78 5.61 -16.68 -2.99
N PRO A 79 6.75 -17.23 -2.55
CA PRO A 79 7.74 -17.72 -3.50
C PRO A 79 7.05 -18.74 -4.41
N ALA A 80 7.33 -18.70 -5.71
CA ALA A 80 6.63 -19.50 -6.71
C ALA A 80 6.63 -21.02 -6.43
N GLU A 81 7.58 -21.47 -5.61
CA GLU A 81 7.75 -22.83 -5.11
C GLU A 81 6.59 -23.29 -4.20
N ASP A 82 5.96 -22.39 -3.45
CA ASP A 82 4.84 -22.73 -2.54
C ASP A 82 3.49 -22.86 -3.27
N ILE A 83 3.35 -22.27 -4.47
CA ILE A 83 2.09 -22.29 -5.24
C ILE A 83 1.87 -23.65 -5.90
N THR A 84 2.95 -24.33 -6.31
CA THR A 84 2.88 -25.66 -6.94
C THR A 84 2.38 -26.73 -5.97
N GLU A 85 2.71 -26.64 -4.68
CA GLU A 85 2.30 -27.64 -3.69
C GLU A 85 0.80 -27.55 -3.34
N GLU A 86 0.20 -26.35 -3.33
CA GLU A 86 -1.24 -26.19 -3.10
C GLU A 86 -2.10 -26.63 -4.31
N LEU A 87 -1.63 -26.42 -5.54
CA LEU A 87 -2.35 -26.84 -6.76
C LEU A 87 -2.35 -28.36 -6.96
N ASP A 88 -1.26 -29.04 -6.58
CA ASP A 88 -1.17 -30.50 -6.63
C ASP A 88 -1.99 -31.18 -5.52
N ALA A 89 -2.15 -30.54 -4.35
CA ALA A 89 -2.97 -31.06 -3.25
C ALA A 89 -4.49 -30.94 -3.50
N ALA A 90 -4.92 -30.12 -4.46
CA ALA A 90 -6.31 -29.90 -4.85
C ALA A 90 -6.76 -30.72 -6.07
N SER A 91 -5.88 -31.56 -6.63
CA SER A 91 -6.15 -32.45 -7.79
C SER A 91 -6.51 -33.87 -7.39
#